data_AF-A0A957BPK3-F1
#
_entry.id   AF-A0A957BPK3-F1
#
_cell.length_a   1.000
_cell.length_b   1.000
_cell.length_c   1.000
_cell.angle_alpha   90.00
_cell.angle_beta   90.00
_cell.angle_gamma   90.00
#
_symmetry.space_group_name_H-M   'P 1'
#
loop_
_entity.id
_entity.type
_entity.pdbx_description
1 polymer ?
#
loop_
_entity_poly.entity_id
_entity_poly.type
_entity_poly.pdbx_seq_one_letter_code
_entity_poly.pdbx_strand_id
1 'polypeptide(L)'
;MATQTQFLTLLSDIEPSPTTISDASKAHTDLRKFLRNHPEFKIIHLDTFLSGSYKRDTAIRPRTQDGAVARPDVDIIVVTNHSLSC
;
A
#
# COMPACT_ATOMS: atom_id res chain seq x y z
N MET A 1 3.34 30.53 18.01
CA MET A 1 3.17 29.10 18.35
C MET A 1 2.01 28.57 17.54
N ALA A 2 2.14 27.40 16.93
CA ALA A 2 1.02 26.77 16.23
C ALA A 2 -0.04 26.33 17.25
N THR A 3 -1.31 26.53 16.94
CA THR A 3 -2.42 26.06 17.80
C THR A 3 -2.68 24.56 17.57
N GLN A 4 -3.33 23.91 18.53
CA GLN A 4 -3.77 22.52 18.39
C GLN A 4 -4.58 22.31 17.10
N THR A 5 -5.47 23.25 16.78
CA THR A 5 -6.28 23.20 15.55
C THR A 5 -5.42 23.23 14.30
N GLN A 6 -4.42 24.13 14.24
CA GLN A 6 -3.50 24.20 13.09
C GLN A 6 -2.71 22.89 12.90
N PHE A 7 -2.31 22.25 14.00
CA PHE A 7 -1.62 20.97 13.94
C PHE A 7 -2.53 19.83 13.44
N LEU A 8 -3.77 19.76 13.92
CA LEU A 8 -4.74 18.77 13.45
C LEU A 8 -5.10 18.96 11.97
N THR A 9 -5.21 20.20 11.51
CA THR A 9 -5.41 20.51 10.08
C THR A 9 -4.23 20.00 9.26
N LEU A 10 -3.00 20.27 9.70
CA LEU A 10 -1.80 19.75 9.02
C LEU A 10 -1.80 18.22 8.94
N LEU A 11 -2.13 17.53 10.03
CA LEU A 11 -2.23 16.06 10.03
C LEU A 11 -3.25 15.59 8.98
N SER A 12 -4.44 16.18 8.96
CA SER A 12 -5.49 15.83 8.00
C SER A 12 -5.08 16.07 6.54
N ASP A 13 -4.16 17.01 6.29
CA ASP A 13 -3.66 17.35 4.96
C ASP A 13 -2.53 16.42 4.48
N ILE A 14 -1.72 15.89 5.41
CA ILE A 14 -0.61 14.97 5.07
C ILE A 14 -1.03 13.51 5.09
N GLU A 15 -2.10 13.15 5.79
CA GLU A 15 -2.60 11.78 5.86
C GLU A 15 -3.38 11.40 4.58
N PRO A 16 -3.25 10.15 4.09
CA PRO A 16 -3.99 9.66 2.94
C PRO A 16 -5.49 9.87 3.12
N SER A 17 -6.17 10.34 2.07
CA SER A 17 -7.62 10.51 2.13
C SER A 17 -8.34 9.17 2.29
N PRO A 18 -9.59 9.15 2.80
CA PRO A 18 -10.38 7.92 2.87
C PRO A 18 -10.52 7.20 1.52
N THR A 19 -10.64 7.96 0.43
CA THR A 19 -10.66 7.43 -0.94
C THR A 19 -9.33 6.78 -1.31
N THR A 20 -8.19 7.42 -1.01
CA THR A 20 -6.86 6.84 -1.26
C THR A 20 -6.68 5.52 -0.51
N ILE A 21 -7.11 5.46 0.76
CA ILE A 21 -7.02 4.24 1.58
C ILE A 21 -7.90 3.14 0.99
N SER A 22 -9.13 3.47 0.60
CA SER A 22 -10.07 2.52 0.00
C SER A 22 -9.56 1.95 -1.32
N ASP A 23 -9.03 2.80 -2.21
CA ASP A 23 -8.51 2.39 -3.51
C ASP A 23 -7.26 1.51 -3.35
N ALA A 24 -6.33 1.91 -2.48
CA ALA A 24 -5.17 1.09 -2.13
C ALA A 24 -5.60 -0.27 -1.55
N SER A 25 -6.59 -0.26 -0.64
CA SER A 25 -7.13 -1.46 -0.01
C SER A 25 -7.71 -2.44 -1.02
N LYS A 26 -8.52 -1.93 -1.94
CA LYS A 26 -9.10 -2.70 -3.02
C LYS A 26 -8.01 -3.29 -3.91
N ALA A 27 -7.06 -2.46 -4.35
CA ALA A 27 -6.00 -2.88 -5.27
C ALA A 27 -5.12 -4.00 -4.69
N HIS A 28 -4.61 -3.84 -3.46
CA HIS A 28 -3.77 -4.89 -2.85
C HIS A 28 -4.56 -6.15 -2.52
N THR A 29 -5.84 -6.02 -2.16
CA THR A 29 -6.71 -7.18 -1.91
C THR A 29 -6.96 -7.96 -3.19
N ASP A 30 -7.25 -7.27 -4.30
CA ASP A 30 -7.49 -7.89 -5.60
C ASP A 30 -6.23 -8.59 -6.12
N LEU A 31 -5.06 -7.97 -5.99
CA LEU A 31 -3.78 -8.58 -6.36
C LEU A 31 -3.48 -9.84 -5.54
N ARG A 32 -3.65 -9.79 -4.21
CA ARG A 32 -3.42 -10.94 -3.32
C ARG A 32 -4.39 -12.09 -3.64
N LYS A 33 -5.66 -11.77 -3.93
CA LYS A 33 -6.64 -12.77 -4.38
C LYS A 33 -6.27 -13.36 -5.73
N PHE A 34 -5.79 -12.54 -6.67
CA PHE A 34 -5.35 -13.01 -7.98
C PHE A 34 -4.19 -13.99 -7.82
N LEU A 35 -3.11 -13.62 -7.13
CA LEU A 35 -1.94 -14.49 -6.94
C LEU A 35 -2.29 -15.83 -6.28
N ARG A 36 -3.16 -15.80 -5.27
CA ARG A 36 -3.61 -17.01 -4.55
C ARG A 36 -4.42 -17.96 -5.42
N ASN A 37 -5.19 -17.45 -6.38
CA ASN A 37 -6.11 -18.24 -7.19
C ASN A 37 -5.64 -18.48 -8.63
N HIS A 38 -4.57 -17.79 -9.06
CA HIS A 38 -4.04 -17.91 -10.43
C HIS A 38 -3.62 -19.36 -10.72
N PRO A 39 -3.95 -19.93 -11.88
CA PRO A 39 -3.68 -21.34 -12.19
C PRO A 39 -2.22 -21.75 -11.99
N GLU A 40 -1.28 -20.86 -12.32
CA GLU A 40 0.16 -21.12 -12.24
C GLU A 40 0.76 -20.65 -10.90
N PHE A 41 0.42 -19.44 -10.43
CA PHE A 41 1.08 -18.86 -9.25
C PHE A 41 0.65 -19.51 -7.95
N LYS A 42 -0.58 -20.05 -7.88
CA LYS A 42 -1.07 -20.75 -6.68
C LYS A 42 -0.19 -21.94 -6.28
N ILE A 43 0.53 -22.53 -7.23
CA ILE A 43 1.38 -23.70 -7.01
C ILE A 43 2.59 -23.32 -6.14
N ILE A 44 3.10 -22.10 -6.33
CA ILE A 44 4.29 -21.61 -5.63
C ILE A 44 3.99 -20.60 -4.52
N HIS A 45 2.82 -19.98 -4.53
CA HIS A 45 2.40 -19.00 -3.53
C HIS A 45 2.05 -19.68 -2.20
N LEU A 46 2.74 -19.30 -1.13
CA LEU A 46 2.45 -19.74 0.24
C LEU A 46 1.56 -18.73 0.98
N ASP A 47 1.98 -17.47 1.06
CA ASP A 47 1.24 -16.43 1.77
C ASP A 47 1.62 -15.00 1.31
N THR A 48 0.87 -14.00 1.75
CA THR A 48 1.13 -12.57 1.48
C THR A 48 0.91 -11.70 2.71
N PHE A 49 1.80 -10.72 2.92
CA PHE A 49 1.73 -9.77 4.03
C PHE A 49 1.88 -8.32 3.53
N LEU A 50 1.13 -7.40 4.14
CA LEU A 50 1.36 -5.97 3.94
C LEU A 50 2.55 -5.52 4.78
N SER A 51 3.38 -4.66 4.22
CA SER A 51 4.55 -4.09 4.88
C SER A 51 4.63 -2.58 4.63
N GLY A 52 5.76 -1.98 4.98
CA GLY A 52 6.08 -0.62 4.60
C GLY A 52 5.27 0.45 5.31
N SER A 53 5.31 1.65 4.73
CA SER A 53 4.67 2.85 5.28
C SER A 53 3.15 2.71 5.35
N TYR A 54 2.55 2.07 4.36
CA TYR A 54 1.11 1.79 4.32
C TYR A 54 0.68 0.95 5.52
N LYS A 55 1.41 -0.13 5.86
CA LYS A 55 1.04 -1.00 6.99
C LYS A 55 1.29 -0.34 8.37
N ARG A 56 2.20 0.63 8.43
CA ARG A 56 2.61 1.32 9.67
C ARG A 56 1.85 2.63 9.91
N ASP A 57 0.87 2.95 9.07
CA ASP A 57 0.12 4.21 9.11
C ASP A 57 1.04 5.45 8.99
N THR A 58 2.12 5.34 8.21
CA THR A 58 3.05 6.44 7.92
C THR A 58 3.14 6.78 6.43
N ALA A 59 2.21 6.26 5.61
CA ALA A 59 2.09 6.66 4.22
C ALA A 59 1.60 8.12 4.13
N ILE A 60 2.18 8.91 3.23
CA ILE A 60 1.80 10.32 3.04
C ILE A 60 0.83 10.44 1.86
N ARG A 61 -0.13 11.36 1.98
CA ARG A 61 -1.12 11.68 0.95
C ARG A 61 -0.45 11.93 -0.41
N PRO A 62 -1.03 11.41 -1.51
CA PRO A 62 -0.56 11.73 -2.85
C PRO A 62 -0.46 13.25 -3.08
N ARG A 63 0.61 13.70 -3.74
CA ARG A 63 0.78 15.10 -4.14
C ARG A 63 1.13 15.20 -5.62
N THR A 64 0.57 16.21 -6.28
CA THR A 64 0.95 16.56 -7.64
C THR A 64 2.05 17.60 -7.58
N GLN A 65 3.20 17.29 -8.18
CA GLN A 65 4.32 18.21 -8.37
C GLN A 65 4.79 18.13 -9.82
N ASP A 66 4.95 19.28 -10.48
CA ASP A 66 5.43 19.37 -11.87
C ASP A 66 4.66 18.50 -12.88
N GLY A 67 3.35 18.36 -12.68
CA GLY A 67 2.46 17.56 -13.53
C GLY A 67 2.48 16.05 -13.25
N ALA A 68 3.33 15.58 -12.33
CA ALA A 68 3.38 14.19 -11.89
C ALA A 68 2.69 14.00 -10.53
N VAL A 69 1.84 12.98 -10.41
CA VAL A 69 1.21 12.62 -9.13
C VAL A 69 2.08 11.58 -8.43
N ALA A 70 2.79 12.00 -7.38
CA ALA A 70 3.44 11.07 -6.46
C ALA A 70 2.36 10.40 -5.61
N ARG A 71 2.22 9.08 -5.75
CA ARG A 71 1.27 8.26 -4.97
C ARG A 71 2.05 7.47 -3.92
N PRO A 72 1.47 7.21 -2.73
CA PRO A 72 2.10 6.35 -1.75
C PRO A 72 2.15 4.92 -2.26
N ASP A 73 3.29 4.27 -2.02
CA ASP A 73 3.49 2.87 -2.35
C ASP A 73 2.78 1.94 -1.34
N VAL A 74 2.37 0.76 -1.82
CA VAL A 74 1.83 -0.32 -0.99
C VAL A 74 2.75 -1.53 -1.10
N ASP A 75 3.55 -1.75 -0.08
CA ASP A 75 4.47 -2.89 -0.03
C ASP A 75 3.75 -4.19 0.31
N ILE A 76 3.88 -5.19 -0.57
CA ILE A 76 3.34 -6.53 -0.38
C ILE A 76 4.48 -7.53 -0.43
N ILE A 77 4.71 -8.24 0.67
CA ILE A 77 5.63 -9.37 0.71
C ILE A 77 4.88 -10.61 0.25
N VAL A 78 5.42 -11.31 -0.74
CA VAL A 78 4.90 -12.59 -1.24
C VAL A 78 5.86 -13.70 -0.82
N VAL A 79 5.36 -14.67 -0.08
CA VAL A 79 6.14 -15.85 0.32
C VAL A 79 5.89 -16.94 -0.69
N THR A 80 6.97 -17.50 -1.24
CA THR A 80 6.90 -18.60 -2.20
C THR A 80 7.77 -19.78 -1.77
N ASN A 81 7.45 -20.98 -2.26
CA ASN A 81 8.31 -22.16 -2.15
C ASN A 81 9.23 -22.34 -3.36
N HIS A 82 9.36 -21.30 -4.20
CA HIS A 82 10.19 -21.35 -5.40
C HIS A 82 11.68 -21.29 -5.00
N SER A 83 12.47 -22.24 -5.52
CA SER A 83 13.93 -22.21 -5.41
C SER A 83 14.55 -21.90 -6.76
N LEU A 84 15.61 -21.10 -6.75
CA LEU A 84 16.44 -20.82 -7.93
C LEU A 84 17.48 -21.90 -8.21
N SER A 85 17.63 -22.88 -7.31
CA SER A 85 18.52 -24.03 -7.50
C SER A 85 17.83 -25.11 -8.32
N CYS A 86 18.27 -25.28 -9.57
CA CYS A 86 18.00 -26.44 -10.42
C CYS A 86 18.72 -27.70 -9.94
#